data_AF-A0A970VYX0-F1
#
_entry.id   AF-A0A970VYX0-F1
#
_cell.length_a   1.000
_cell.length_b   1.000
_cell.length_c   1.000
_cell.angle_alpha   90.00
_cell.angle_beta   90.00
_cell.angle_gamma   90.00
#
_symmetry.space_group_name_H-M   'P 1'
#
loop_
_entity.id
_entity.type
_entity.pdbx_description
1 polymer ?
#
loop_
_entity_poly.entity_id
_entity_poly.type
_entity_poly.pdbx_seq_one_letter_code
_entity_poly.pdbx_strand_id
1 'polypeptide(L)' 'MALIDVDKLTAAQIAKTIDHTLLKPEATPAQVDQICDEAIAHGFAAVCVNPCNVRQVAQRLAGSGVHVASVAG' A
#
# COMPACT_ATOMS: atom_id res chain seq x y z
N MET A 1 -13.36 -18.66 -17.21
CA MET A 1 -13.28 -17.67 -16.12
C MET A 1 -13.37 -18.46 -14.82
N ALA A 2 -12.28 -18.58 -14.06
CA ALA A 2 -12.32 -19.30 -12.80
C ALA A 2 -13.25 -18.54 -11.85
N LEU A 3 -14.25 -19.24 -11.30
CA LEU A 3 -15.08 -18.69 -10.25
C LEU A 3 -14.19 -18.48 -9.02
N ILE A 4 -14.12 -17.26 -8.51
CA ILE A 4 -13.47 -16.97 -7.24
C ILE A 4 -14.41 -17.49 -6.14
N ASP A 5 -14.01 -18.56 -5.48
CA ASP A 5 -14.69 -19.10 -4.31
C ASP A 5 -14.31 -18.26 -3.09
N VAL A 6 -15.18 -17.31 -2.72
CA VAL A 6 -14.95 -16.36 -1.62
C VAL A 6 -14.82 -17.06 -0.27
N ASP A 7 -15.42 -18.25 -0.10
CA ASP A 7 -15.32 -19.02 1.13
C ASP A 7 -13.94 -19.67 1.33
N LYS A 8 -13.08 -19.63 0.29
CA LYS A 8 -11.71 -20.19 0.32
C LYS A 8 -10.60 -19.16 0.30
N LEU A 9 -10.90 -17.85 0.36
CA LEU A 9 -9.85 -16.82 0.41
C LEU A 9 -9.21 -16.76 1.80
N THR A 10 -7.87 -16.72 1.82
CA THR A 10 -7.10 -16.44 3.03
C THR A 10 -6.87 -14.94 3.19
N ALA A 11 -6.63 -14.48 4.42
CA ALA A 11 -6.28 -13.09 4.68
C ALA A 11 -5.05 -12.62 3.89
N ALA A 12 -4.07 -13.50 3.66
CA ALA A 12 -2.88 -13.18 2.86
C ALA A 12 -3.21 -12.95 1.38
N GLN A 13 -4.17 -13.71 0.82
CA GLN A 13 -4.63 -13.48 -0.56
C GLN A 13 -5.42 -12.17 -0.67
N ILE A 14 -6.22 -11.84 0.35
CA ILE A 14 -6.93 -10.55 0.43
C ILE A 14 -5.93 -9.39 0.57
N ALA A 15 -4.90 -9.55 1.40
CA ALA A 15 -3.87 -8.52 1.59
C ALA A 15 -3.23 -8.10 0.25
N LYS A 16 -2.98 -9.06 -0.65
CA LYS A 16 -2.43 -8.82 -2.00
C LYS A 16 -3.36 -8.06 -2.95
N THR A 17 -4.55 -7.65 -2.51
CA THR A 17 -5.47 -6.80 -3.28
C THR A 17 -5.76 -5.46 -2.60
N ILE A 18 -5.07 -5.13 -1.50
CA ILE A 18 -5.30 -3.90 -0.73
C ILE A 18 -4.25 -2.84 -1.08
N ASP A 19 -4.72 -1.63 -1.38
CA ASP A 19 -3.89 -0.42 -1.48
C ASP A 19 -4.03 0.40 -0.19
N HIS A 20 -2.98 0.43 0.63
CA HIS A 20 -2.98 1.19 1.87
C HIS A 20 -2.81 2.68 1.56
N THR A 21 -3.84 3.47 1.84
CA THR A 21 -3.98 4.82 1.27
C THR A 21 -3.84 5.92 2.32
N LEU A 22 -2.96 6.90 2.07
CA LEU A 22 -2.80 8.13 2.86
C LEU A 22 -2.80 9.37 1.96
N LEU A 23 -3.98 9.98 1.81
CA LEU A 23 -4.18 11.18 0.98
C LEU A 23 -4.53 12.44 1.77
N LYS A 24 -4.50 12.37 3.11
CA LYS A 24 -4.68 13.56 3.95
C LYS A 24 -3.60 14.61 3.63
N PRO A 25 -3.94 15.86 3.30
CA PRO A 25 -2.96 16.87 2.91
C PRO A 25 -1.99 17.22 4.06
N GLU A 26 -2.44 17.08 5.30
CA GLU A 26 -1.65 17.27 6.53
C GLU A 26 -0.83 16.03 6.96
N ALA A 27 -0.74 14.99 6.12
CA ALA A 27 0.07 13.81 6.41
C ALA A 27 1.53 14.17 6.65
N THR A 28 2.03 13.79 7.82
CA THR A 28 3.44 14.01 8.21
C THR A 28 4.35 12.93 7.61
N PRO A 29 5.66 13.20 7.44
CA PRO A 29 6.61 12.17 7.00
C PRO A 29 6.61 10.92 7.88
N ALA A 30 6.45 11.06 9.20
CA ALA A 30 6.38 9.92 10.11
C ALA A 30 5.15 9.03 9.86
N GLN A 31 4.00 9.62 9.51
CA GLN A 31 2.82 8.87 9.12
C GLN A 31 2.99 8.17 7.77
N VAL A 32 3.75 8.78 6.84
CA VAL A 32 4.13 8.15 5.56
C VAL A 32 5.06 6.96 5.80
N ASP A 33 5.99 7.03 6.76
CA ASP A 33 6.81 5.88 7.12
C ASP A 33 5.98 4.77 7.79
N GLN A 34 5.08 5.14 8.70
CA GLN A 34 4.20 4.20 9.40
C GLN A 34 3.32 3.41 8.43
N ILE A 35 2.69 4.08 7.46
CA ILE A 35 1.82 3.40 6.48
C ILE A 35 2.62 2.43 5.59
N CYS A 36 3.89 2.75 5.29
CA CYS A 36 4.78 1.83 4.59
C CYS A 36 5.07 0.59 5.44
N ASP A 37 5.39 0.76 6.72
CA ASP A 37 5.72 -0.33 7.64
C ASP A 37 4.53 -1.27 7.84
N GLU A 38 3.32 -0.72 7.97
CA GLU A 38 2.08 -1.50 8.03
C GLU A 38 1.84 -2.29 6.75
N ALA A 39 2.03 -1.67 5.58
CA ALA A 39 1.85 -2.34 4.30
C ALA A 39 2.84 -3.49 4.10
N ILE A 40 4.08 -3.32 4.54
CA ILE A 40 5.10 -4.37 4.52
C ILE A 40 4.71 -5.50 5.48
N ALA A 41 4.34 -5.17 6.72
CA ALA A 41 3.99 -6.15 7.75
C ALA A 41 2.80 -7.03 7.36
N HIS A 42 1.81 -6.45 6.68
CA HIS A 42 0.63 -7.17 6.21
C HIS A 42 0.77 -7.75 4.80
N GLY A 43 1.82 -7.40 4.08
CA GLY A 43 2.07 -7.85 2.70
C GLY A 43 1.04 -7.32 1.71
N PHE A 44 0.61 -6.06 1.89
CA PHE A 44 -0.35 -5.40 1.01
C PHE A 44 0.14 -5.24 -0.44
N ALA A 45 -0.77 -4.93 -1.35
CA ALA A 45 -0.47 -4.77 -2.77
C ALA A 45 0.34 -3.51 -3.02
N ALA A 46 -0.13 -2.36 -2.52
CA ALA A 46 0.49 -1.07 -2.71
C ALA A 46 0.30 -0.12 -1.53
N VAL A 47 1.08 0.97 -1.53
CA VAL A 47 0.83 2.17 -0.75
C VAL A 47 0.46 3.31 -1.70
N CYS A 48 -0.71 3.92 -1.49
CA CYS A 48 -1.21 5.03 -2.30
C CYS A 48 -1.09 6.36 -1.54
N VAL A 49 -0.39 7.35 -2.12
CA VAL A 49 -0.13 8.66 -1.50
C VAL A 49 -0.30 9.83 -2.47
N ASN A 50 -0.28 11.05 -1.94
CA ASN A 50 -0.17 12.25 -2.76
C ASN A 50 1.20 12.30 -3.49
N PRO A 51 1.30 12.92 -4.68
CA PRO A 51 2.54 12.95 -5.48
C PRO A 51 3.78 13.44 -4.74
N CYS A 52 3.63 14.38 -3.81
CA CYS A 52 4.73 14.91 -3.00
C CYS A 52 5.44 13.85 -2.14
N ASN A 53 4.74 12.77 -1.77
CA ASN A 53 5.26 11.73 -0.89
C ASN A 53 5.83 10.52 -1.64
N VAL A 54 5.67 10.45 -2.98
CA VAL A 54 6.08 9.29 -3.80
C VAL A 54 7.55 8.95 -3.62
N ARG A 55 8.44 9.95 -3.54
CA ARG A 55 9.88 9.73 -3.33
C ARG A 55 10.15 9.01 -2.00
N GLN A 56 9.52 9.45 -0.92
CA GLN A 56 9.71 8.86 0.41
C GLN A 56 9.19 7.42 0.43
N VAL A 57 7.98 7.19 -0.07
CA VAL A 57 7.37 5.86 -0.13
C VAL A 57 8.21 4.91 -0.99
N ALA A 58 8.68 5.34 -2.16
CA ALA A 58 9.55 4.53 -3.01
C ALA A 58 10.86 4.11 -2.31
N GLN A 59 11.44 4.99 -1.48
CA GLN A 59 12.62 4.66 -0.69
C GLN A 59 12.30 3.67 0.43
N ARG A 60 11.19 3.86 1.15
CA ARG A 60 10.77 2.97 2.25
C ARG A 60 10.37 1.57 1.77
N LEU A 61 9.74 1.47 0.61
CA LEU A 61 9.26 0.19 0.06
C LEU A 61 10.30 -0.55 -0.81
N ALA A 62 11.52 -0.04 -0.92
CA ALA A 62 12.55 -0.66 -1.74
C ALA A 62 12.81 -2.12 -1.31
N GLY A 63 12.57 -3.07 -2.22
CA GLY A 63 12.78 -4.50 -1.97
C GLY A 63 11.68 -5.20 -1.16
N SER A 64 10.60 -4.52 -0.78
CA SER A 64 9.54 -5.13 0.04
C SER A 64 8.52 -5.97 -0.74
N GLY A 65 8.43 -5.76 -2.06
CA GLY A 65 7.38 -6.34 -2.90
C GLY A 65 6.03 -5.64 -2.79
N VAL A 66 5.93 -4.52 -2.05
CA VAL A 66 4.77 -3.61 -2.03
C VAL A 66 4.96 -2.52 -3.09
N HIS A 67 3.95 -2.26 -3.90
CA HIS A 67 4.00 -1.26 -4.96
C HIS A 67 3.78 0.17 -4.44
N VAL A 68 4.25 1.15 -5.22
CA VAL A 68 3.96 2.58 -4.98
C VAL A 68 2.84 3.00 -5.94
N ALA A 69 1.78 3.60 -5.41
CA ALA A 69 0.70 4.22 -6.16
C ALA A 69 0.57 5.71 -5.80
N SER A 70 0.11 6.52 -6.75
CA SER A 70 -0.16 7.95 -6.54
C SER A 70 -1.36 8.40 -7.34
N VAL A 71 -2.09 9.36 -6.81
CA VAL A 71 -3.15 10.07 -7.54
C VAL A 71 -2.59 11.14 -8.46
N ALA A 72 -3.33 11.50 -9.51
CA ALA A 72 -3.09 12.64 -10.37
C ALA A 72 -4.45 13.24 -10.79
N GLY A 73 -4.58 14.57 -10.74
CA GLY A 73 -5.81 15.31 -11.03
C GLY A 73 -5.53 16.77 -11.28
#